data_AF-A0A915CQZ5-F1
#
_entry.id   AF-A0A915CQZ5-F1
#
_cell.length_a   1.000
_cell.length_b   1.000
_cell.length_c   1.000
_cell.angle_alpha   90.00
_cell.angle_beta   90.00
_cell.angle_gamma   90.00
#
_symmetry.space_group_name_H-M   'P 1'
#
loop_
_entity.id
_entity.type
_entity.pdbx_description
1 polymer ?
#
loop_
_entity_poly.entity_id
_entity_poly.type
_entity_poly.pdbx_seq_one_letter_code
_entity_poly.pdbx_strand_id
1 'polypeptide(L)'
;MPSSKKASTNSTTPVLAKKKKSNDATLLNGEDMEFVERSKRHRHPIWKWFQPFVCQDTPEGEDGNEQVSQLGKERMLCPLCYTHYSARTQYLKAHLEKHHQEIFKGYIKTSKKRQKSSRSALEESFTALLSVPSISINIFRHPFMIRFLNLTNSDAESFTDDEEDEFHAHDMPRFIEFHALAIREWFFFLLSFTSATNHSKKFTKDFCAAHLFQNVLENGMKSTLMKHPGFKTIQKMASSFRKSTSCTRLLENALGSSVKNRRFLTLWTTRWVYWITFISVFFSLESEATRVEQKLALPTPTDKDYLQRALAVLTPFQEIMTRIQTEDSVTISKCVPYYTYLASHLNECEERYELDGEILLLIAGLKTELSQKCQRFVDQYDPMFDTIYLIAALVDVNTISLLSADQMTLAKESLLSKQAAMDASSFTALAQKKRIDAIQVRATDIEQKLGLTGQILLLVQRLRDLQFSANQQLDPITVLSNKGLINYMVECLSVPATSSSVERVFSQLK
;
A
#
# COMPACT_ATOMS: atom_id res chain seq x y z
N MET A 1 -51.72 -41.63 -27.29
CA MET A 1 -52.18 -41.83 -28.68
C MET A 1 -53.70 -42.04 -28.67
N PRO A 2 -54.43 -41.67 -29.73
CA PRO A 2 -54.99 -40.36 -30.16
C PRO A 2 -56.48 -40.20 -29.68
N SER A 3 -57.28 -39.14 -29.84
CA SER A 3 -57.48 -38.10 -30.87
C SER A 3 -58.28 -36.92 -30.22
N SER A 4 -57.93 -35.63 -30.43
CA SER A 4 -58.43 -34.70 -31.47
C SER A 4 -59.97 -34.51 -31.45
N LYS A 5 -60.62 -33.34 -31.48
CA LYS A 5 -60.34 -31.92 -31.77
C LYS A 5 -61.65 -31.15 -31.43
N LYS A 6 -61.57 -29.90 -30.96
CA LYS A 6 -62.21 -28.73 -31.62
C LYS A 6 -61.92 -27.43 -30.87
N ALA A 7 -61.69 -26.40 -31.69
CA ALA A 7 -61.25 -25.06 -31.34
C ALA A 7 -62.43 -24.16 -30.93
N SER A 8 -62.14 -23.13 -30.14
CA SER A 8 -62.87 -21.86 -30.22
C SER A 8 -61.94 -20.70 -29.81
N THR A 9 -61.88 -19.72 -30.70
CA THR A 9 -61.13 -18.46 -30.66
C THR A 9 -61.84 -17.43 -29.79
N ASN A 10 -61.12 -16.67 -28.97
CA ASN A 10 -61.50 -15.30 -28.63
C ASN A 10 -60.26 -14.44 -28.39
N SER A 11 -60.05 -13.50 -29.31
CA SER A 11 -59.07 -12.41 -29.24
C SER A 11 -59.61 -11.27 -28.39
N THR A 12 -58.88 -10.86 -27.35
CA THR A 12 -59.14 -9.57 -26.67
C THR A 12 -57.84 -8.77 -26.64
N THR A 13 -57.87 -7.62 -27.30
CA THR A 13 -56.82 -6.60 -27.39
C THR A 13 -56.63 -5.89 -26.05
N PRO A 14 -55.40 -5.59 -25.58
CA PRO A 14 -55.21 -4.69 -24.45
C PRO A 14 -55.03 -3.24 -24.91
N VAL A 15 -55.79 -2.35 -24.26
CA VAL A 15 -55.73 -0.89 -24.39
C VAL A 15 -54.45 -0.38 -23.72
N LEU A 16 -53.63 0.35 -24.49
CA LEU A 16 -52.46 1.10 -24.02
C LEU A 16 -52.89 2.38 -23.28
N ALA A 17 -52.71 2.40 -21.95
CA ALA A 17 -52.76 3.64 -21.17
C ALA A 17 -51.35 4.25 -21.08
N LYS A 18 -51.13 5.38 -21.76
CA LYS A 18 -49.91 6.20 -21.63
C LYS A 18 -49.89 6.91 -20.27
N LYS A 19 -49.00 6.51 -19.37
CA LYS A 19 -48.66 7.28 -18.15
C LYS A 19 -47.66 8.39 -18.49
N LYS A 20 -48.06 9.62 -18.18
CA LYS A 20 -47.32 10.88 -18.35
C LYS A 20 -46.25 10.96 -17.23
N LYS A 21 -44.96 11.12 -17.59
CA LYS A 21 -43.88 11.40 -16.63
C LYS A 21 -43.84 12.90 -16.37
N SER A 22 -44.05 13.33 -15.12
CA SER A 22 -43.63 14.65 -14.63
C SER A 22 -42.28 14.50 -13.94
N ASN A 23 -41.34 15.37 -14.29
CA ASN A 23 -40.04 15.49 -13.62
C ASN A 23 -40.10 16.80 -12.83
N ASP A 24 -40.23 16.72 -11.51
CA ASP A 24 -39.88 17.83 -10.62
C ASP A 24 -38.66 17.42 -9.80
N ALA A 25 -37.59 18.21 -9.95
CA ALA A 25 -36.36 18.08 -9.21
C ALA A 25 -36.24 19.29 -8.28
N THR A 26 -36.20 19.03 -6.97
CA THR A 26 -36.04 20.08 -5.96
C THR A 26 -34.61 20.07 -5.42
N LEU A 27 -33.98 21.25 -5.35
CA LEU A 27 -32.62 21.44 -4.81
C LEU A 27 -32.61 21.27 -3.27
N LEU A 28 -31.50 20.75 -2.75
CA LEU A 28 -31.29 20.37 -1.34
C LEU A 28 -31.36 21.55 -0.36
N ASN A 29 -31.77 21.28 0.89
CA ASN A 29 -31.69 22.20 2.02
C ASN A 29 -30.26 22.26 2.63
N GLY A 30 -29.96 23.33 3.38
CA GLY A 30 -28.61 23.73 3.80
C GLY A 30 -27.83 22.79 4.72
N GLU A 31 -28.48 21.91 5.49
CA GLU A 31 -27.78 20.99 6.42
C GLU A 31 -27.17 19.76 5.72
N ASP A 32 -27.78 19.28 4.63
CA ASP A 32 -27.22 18.19 3.80
C ASP A 32 -26.02 18.67 2.96
N MET A 33 -25.91 19.98 2.71
CA MET A 33 -24.79 20.58 1.99
C MET A 33 -23.48 20.55 2.79
N GLU A 34 -23.53 20.67 4.12
CA GLU A 34 -22.33 20.73 4.96
C GLU A 34 -21.57 19.38 4.99
N PHE A 35 -22.30 18.26 4.94
CA PHE A 35 -21.74 16.92 4.79
C PHE A 35 -21.10 16.70 3.41
N VAL A 36 -21.77 17.18 2.36
CA VAL A 36 -21.27 17.14 0.97
C VAL A 36 -20.01 18.00 0.83
N GLU A 37 -19.93 19.16 1.49
CA GLU A 37 -18.77 20.05 1.44
C GLU A 37 -17.56 19.55 2.22
N ARG A 38 -17.74 18.99 3.43
CA ARG A 38 -16.62 18.40 4.20
C ARG A 38 -16.01 17.19 3.48
N SER A 39 -16.80 16.45 2.71
CA SER A 39 -16.32 15.31 1.93
C SER A 39 -15.60 15.69 0.62
N LYS A 40 -15.73 16.93 0.11
CA LYS A 40 -15.06 17.37 -1.13
C LYS A 40 -13.52 17.44 -1.03
N ARG A 41 -12.94 17.59 0.17
CA ARG A 41 -11.49 17.87 0.34
C ARG A 41 -10.57 16.68 0.04
N HIS A 42 -11.07 15.43 0.07
CA HIS A 42 -10.25 14.22 -0.14
C HIS A 42 -10.85 13.22 -1.16
N ARG A 43 -11.79 13.64 -2.01
CA ARG A 43 -12.43 12.75 -2.98
C ARG A 43 -11.55 12.53 -4.22
N HIS A 44 -11.57 11.30 -4.70
CA HIS A 44 -10.90 10.89 -5.93
C HIS A 44 -11.33 11.81 -7.11
N PRO A 45 -10.44 12.19 -8.05
CA PRO A 45 -10.74 13.22 -9.06
C PRO A 45 -11.93 12.92 -9.97
N ILE A 46 -12.38 11.66 -10.01
CA ILE A 46 -13.57 11.24 -10.77
C ILE A 46 -14.88 11.84 -10.26
N TRP A 47 -14.93 12.26 -9.00
CA TRP A 47 -16.16 12.75 -8.39
C TRP A 47 -16.63 14.09 -8.98
N LYS A 48 -15.77 14.83 -9.69
CA LYS A 48 -16.16 16.11 -10.31
C LYS A 48 -17.19 15.99 -11.44
N TRP A 49 -17.41 14.77 -11.95
CA TRP A 49 -18.39 14.48 -13.00
C TRP A 49 -19.67 13.83 -12.47
N PHE A 50 -19.83 13.78 -11.15
CA PHE A 50 -20.99 13.17 -10.53
C PHE A 50 -21.47 14.01 -9.35
N GLN A 51 -22.78 14.07 -9.17
CA GLN A 51 -23.40 14.78 -8.05
C GLN A 51 -24.00 13.76 -7.08
N PRO A 52 -23.85 13.93 -5.76
CA PRO A 52 -24.60 13.13 -4.80
C PRO A 52 -26.09 13.23 -5.10
N PHE A 53 -26.76 12.09 -5.15
CA PHE A 53 -28.20 12.02 -5.32
C PHE A 53 -28.81 11.35 -4.10
N VAL A 54 -29.59 12.13 -3.36
CA VAL A 54 -30.44 11.60 -2.30
C VAL A 54 -31.73 11.18 -2.98
N CYS A 55 -31.98 9.87 -3.03
CA CYS A 55 -33.29 9.40 -3.44
C CYS A 55 -34.26 9.83 -2.34
N GLN A 56 -35.09 10.84 -2.61
CA GLN A 56 -36.25 11.07 -1.76
C GLN A 56 -37.13 9.84 -1.93
N ASP A 57 -37.25 9.07 -0.86
CA ASP A 57 -38.18 7.95 -0.84
C ASP A 57 -39.56 8.51 -1.20
N THR A 58 -40.11 8.07 -2.32
CA THR A 58 -41.49 8.39 -2.69
C THR A 58 -42.38 7.92 -1.54
N PRO A 59 -43.32 8.75 -1.06
CA PRO A 59 -44.24 8.36 0.00
C PRO A 59 -44.93 7.06 -0.39
N GLU A 60 -44.77 6.08 0.48
CA GLU A 60 -45.49 4.83 0.64
C GLU A 60 -46.69 4.66 -0.32
N GLY A 61 -46.48 3.85 -1.36
CA GLY A 61 -47.61 3.11 -1.94
C GLY A 61 -47.98 2.00 -0.98
N GLU A 62 -49.24 2.01 -0.54
CA GLU A 62 -49.89 1.03 0.34
C GLU A 62 -49.95 -0.37 -0.29
N ASP A 63 -48.82 -1.04 -0.48
CA ASP A 63 -48.82 -2.48 -0.73
C ASP A 63 -47.73 -3.12 0.14
N GLY A 64 -48.18 -3.64 1.28
CA GLY A 64 -47.36 -4.33 2.26
C GLY A 64 -46.83 -5.65 1.72
N ASN A 65 -45.55 -5.68 1.33
CA ASN A 65 -44.61 -6.71 1.74
C ASN A 65 -43.19 -6.38 1.28
N GLU A 66 -42.22 -6.68 2.16
CA GLU A 66 -40.77 -6.53 2.00
C GLU A 66 -40.17 -5.12 2.08
N GLN A 67 -40.22 -4.52 3.28
CA GLN A 67 -39.22 -3.53 3.71
C GLN A 67 -37.87 -4.22 3.95
N VAL A 68 -37.10 -4.44 2.89
CA VAL A 68 -35.65 -4.66 3.01
C VAL A 68 -35.00 -3.31 3.28
N SER A 69 -34.39 -3.14 4.45
CA SER A 69 -33.71 -1.91 4.88
C SER A 69 -32.78 -1.35 3.78
N GLN A 70 -33.26 -0.34 3.05
CA GLN A 70 -32.43 0.47 2.15
C GLN A 70 -31.73 1.56 2.97
N LEU A 71 -30.93 1.14 3.95
CA LEU A 71 -29.96 2.03 4.60
C LEU A 71 -28.97 2.52 3.54
N GLY A 72 -29.20 3.75 3.05
CA GLY A 72 -28.17 4.69 2.60
C GLY A 72 -27.15 4.17 1.58
N LYS A 73 -27.58 3.49 0.51
CA LYS A 73 -26.67 3.31 -0.63
C LYS A 73 -26.47 4.67 -1.29
N GLU A 74 -25.39 5.36 -0.94
CA GLU A 74 -24.97 6.61 -1.60
C GLU A 74 -25.02 6.42 -3.12
N ARG A 75 -25.98 7.10 -3.76
CA ARG A 75 -26.11 7.15 -5.20
C ARG A 75 -25.51 8.44 -5.71
N MET A 76 -24.94 8.34 -6.90
CA MET A 76 -24.36 9.44 -7.63
C MET A 76 -25.12 9.60 -8.94
N LEU A 77 -25.59 10.81 -9.21
CA LEU A 77 -26.18 11.21 -10.49
C LEU A 77 -25.06 11.66 -11.43
N CYS A 78 -25.05 11.14 -12.66
CA CYS A 78 -24.25 11.72 -13.72
C CYS A 78 -25.03 12.87 -14.38
N PRO A 79 -24.65 14.16 -14.21
CA PRO A 79 -25.38 15.29 -14.81
C PRO A 79 -25.30 15.32 -16.34
N LEU A 80 -24.42 14.51 -16.96
CA LEU A 80 -24.25 14.45 -18.41
C LEU A 80 -25.31 13.60 -19.12
N CYS A 81 -25.84 12.59 -18.43
CA CYS A 81 -26.83 11.66 -18.99
C CYS A 81 -28.01 11.35 -18.04
N TYR A 82 -28.04 11.98 -16.87
CA TYR A 82 -29.08 11.85 -15.85
C TYR A 82 -29.31 10.41 -15.36
N THR A 83 -28.30 9.54 -15.44
CA THR A 83 -28.35 8.18 -14.91
C THR A 83 -27.71 8.08 -13.53
N HIS A 84 -28.23 7.16 -12.71
CA HIS A 84 -27.84 6.96 -11.33
C HIS A 84 -26.88 5.76 -11.20
N TYR A 85 -25.82 5.93 -10.40
CA TYR A 85 -24.84 4.89 -10.13
C TYR A 85 -24.53 4.79 -8.64
N SER A 86 -23.96 3.66 -8.23
CA SER A 86 -23.36 3.53 -6.90
C SER A 86 -22.15 4.45 -6.75
N ALA A 87 -21.95 5.05 -5.58
CA ALA A 87 -20.82 5.94 -5.28
C ALA A 87 -19.42 5.28 -5.33
N ARG A 88 -19.31 3.96 -5.57
CA ARG A 88 -17.99 3.32 -5.71
C ARG A 88 -17.29 3.79 -6.99
N THR A 89 -16.07 4.29 -6.84
CA THR A 89 -15.19 4.80 -7.91
C THR A 89 -15.12 3.90 -9.15
N GLN A 90 -15.14 2.57 -8.99
CA GLN A 90 -15.10 1.63 -10.10
C GLN A 90 -16.30 1.75 -11.05
N TYR A 91 -17.51 1.96 -10.51
CA TYR A 91 -18.72 2.10 -11.31
C TYR A 91 -18.77 3.46 -12.01
N LEU A 92 -18.30 4.51 -11.33
CA LEU A 92 -18.15 5.83 -11.92
C LEU A 92 -17.16 5.83 -13.10
N LYS A 93 -16.04 5.08 -12.97
CA LYS A 93 -15.06 4.88 -14.05
C LYS A 93 -15.68 4.16 -15.23
N ALA A 94 -16.29 2.99 -14.98
CA ALA A 94 -16.93 2.19 -16.02
C ALA A 94 -18.03 2.97 -16.75
N HIS A 95 -18.77 3.81 -16.01
CA HIS A 95 -19.77 4.69 -16.61
C HIS A 95 -19.16 5.72 -17.56
N LEU A 96 -18.15 6.50 -17.12
CA LEU A 96 -17.50 7.49 -17.99
C LEU A 96 -16.83 6.82 -19.20
N GLU A 97 -16.20 5.67 -19.00
CA GLU A 97 -15.59 4.89 -20.07
C GLU A 97 -16.63 4.46 -21.12
N LYS A 98 -17.80 3.99 -20.69
CA LYS A 98 -18.84 3.49 -21.60
C LYS A 98 -19.64 4.60 -22.27
N HIS A 99 -20.02 5.65 -21.53
CA HIS A 99 -21.00 6.64 -21.97
C HIS A 99 -20.42 8.03 -22.25
N HIS A 100 -19.22 8.34 -21.74
CA HIS A 100 -18.60 9.66 -21.85
C HIS A 100 -17.10 9.54 -22.18
N GLN A 101 -16.79 8.82 -23.25
CA GLN A 101 -15.42 8.41 -23.63
C GLN A 101 -14.43 9.59 -23.69
N GLU A 102 -14.83 10.74 -24.22
CA GLU A 102 -13.95 11.92 -24.31
C GLU A 102 -13.61 12.50 -22.93
N ILE A 103 -14.58 12.52 -22.02
CA ILE A 103 -14.36 12.93 -20.63
C ILE A 103 -13.46 11.94 -19.92
N PHE A 104 -13.66 10.63 -20.15
CA PHE A 104 -12.82 9.58 -19.61
C PHE A 104 -11.36 9.68 -20.12
N LYS A 105 -11.15 9.93 -21.42
CA LYS A 105 -9.81 10.20 -21.98
C LYS A 105 -9.15 11.40 -21.29
N GLY A 106 -9.88 12.49 -21.07
CA GLY A 106 -9.39 13.67 -20.34
C GLY A 106 -9.06 13.36 -18.87
N TYR A 107 -9.89 12.58 -18.19
CA TYR A 107 -9.65 12.08 -16.84
C TYR A 107 -8.34 11.29 -16.75
N ILE A 108 -8.13 10.31 -17.64
CA ILE A 108 -6.93 9.47 -17.66
C ILE A 108 -5.68 10.32 -17.94
N LYS A 109 -5.74 11.26 -18.91
CA LYS A 109 -4.63 12.19 -19.18
C LYS A 109 -4.24 13.00 -17.94
N THR A 110 -5.24 13.54 -17.23
CA THR A 110 -5.01 14.34 -16.01
C THR A 110 -4.46 13.49 -14.87
N SER A 111 -4.98 12.26 -14.70
CA SER A 111 -4.49 11.31 -13.69
C SER A 111 -3.04 10.89 -13.96
N LYS A 112 -2.70 10.58 -15.21
CA LYS A 112 -1.32 10.28 -15.64
C LYS A 112 -0.39 11.48 -15.45
N LYS A 113 -0.84 12.70 -15.77
CA LYS A 113 -0.07 13.93 -15.54
C LYS A 113 0.21 14.16 -14.06
N ARG A 114 -0.77 13.95 -13.17
CA ARG A 114 -0.59 14.03 -11.70
C ARG A 114 0.35 12.96 -11.16
N GLN A 115 0.24 11.72 -11.65
CA GLN A 115 1.19 10.66 -11.29
C GLN A 115 2.61 11.01 -11.74
N LYS A 116 2.77 11.51 -12.97
CA LYS A 116 4.06 11.95 -13.51
C LYS A 116 4.63 13.13 -12.74
N SER A 117 3.83 14.14 -12.40
CA SER A 117 4.30 15.30 -11.63
C SER A 117 4.64 14.94 -10.18
N SER A 118 3.87 14.05 -9.54
CA SER A 118 4.19 13.57 -8.19
C SER A 118 5.48 12.77 -8.20
N ARG A 119 5.70 11.93 -9.21
CA ARG A 119 6.96 11.21 -9.42
C ARG A 119 8.12 12.15 -9.70
N SER A 120 7.94 13.16 -10.57
CA SER A 120 8.95 14.18 -10.88
C SER A 120 9.31 15.02 -9.66
N ALA A 121 8.33 15.42 -8.84
CA ALA A 121 8.58 16.15 -7.60
C ALA A 121 9.32 15.29 -6.57
N LEU A 122 9.00 13.99 -6.52
CA LEU A 122 9.74 13.03 -5.69
C LEU A 122 11.17 12.89 -6.19
N GLU A 123 11.38 12.71 -7.51
CA GLU A 123 12.69 12.60 -8.17
C GLU A 123 13.52 13.90 -8.05
N GLU A 124 12.89 15.08 -8.11
CA GLU A 124 13.54 16.39 -7.88
C GLU A 124 13.93 16.58 -6.41
N SER A 125 13.04 16.23 -5.47
CA SER A 125 13.36 16.23 -4.04
C SER A 125 14.51 15.26 -3.74
N PHE A 126 14.53 14.12 -4.43
CA PHE A 126 15.59 13.12 -4.37
C PHE A 126 16.91 13.63 -4.94
N THR A 127 16.86 14.28 -6.10
CA THR A 127 18.03 14.84 -6.79
C THR A 127 18.61 15.99 -5.98
N ALA A 128 17.76 16.83 -5.39
CA ALA A 128 18.17 17.88 -4.47
C ALA A 128 18.89 17.29 -3.25
N LEU A 129 18.36 16.22 -2.65
CA LEU A 129 19.00 15.50 -1.54
C LEU A 129 20.37 14.90 -1.92
N LEU A 130 20.46 14.28 -3.10
CA LEU A 130 21.69 13.70 -3.63
C LEU A 130 22.72 14.74 -4.09
N SER A 131 22.27 15.97 -4.39
CA SER A 131 23.13 17.08 -4.80
C SER A 131 23.80 17.81 -3.64
N VAL A 132 23.45 17.48 -2.38
CA VAL A 132 24.14 17.97 -1.19
C VAL A 132 25.43 17.15 -1.00
N PRO A 133 26.63 17.70 -1.29
CA PRO A 133 27.87 16.93 -1.32
C PRO A 133 28.29 16.35 0.05
N SER A 134 27.68 16.84 1.12
CA SER A 134 27.99 16.49 2.51
C SER A 134 27.13 15.37 3.12
N ILE A 135 26.04 14.92 2.48
CA ILE A 135 25.15 13.90 3.09
C ILE A 135 25.58 12.47 2.68
N SER A 136 26.00 12.26 1.43
CA SER A 136 26.31 10.92 0.91
C SER A 136 27.68 10.37 1.30
N ILE A 137 28.63 11.21 1.72
CA ILE A 137 30.01 10.80 2.07
C ILE A 137 30.33 10.98 3.57
N ASN A 138 29.74 11.97 4.25
CA ASN A 138 30.12 12.23 5.65
C ASN A 138 29.29 11.49 6.70
N ILE A 139 28.09 10.98 6.40
CA ILE A 139 27.31 10.28 7.46
C ILE A 139 28.03 9.01 7.94
N PHE A 140 28.69 8.27 7.04
CA PHE A 140 29.41 7.03 7.40
C PHE A 140 30.92 7.22 7.62
N ARG A 141 31.48 8.38 7.25
CA ARG A 141 32.87 8.75 7.58
C ARG A 141 32.98 9.65 8.81
N HIS A 142 31.84 10.08 9.37
CA HIS A 142 31.86 10.85 10.61
C HIS A 142 32.44 9.95 11.71
N PRO A 143 33.50 10.38 12.40
CA PRO A 143 34.14 9.61 13.47
C PRO A 143 33.12 9.06 14.47
N PHE A 144 32.04 9.79 14.73
CA PHE A 144 30.96 9.38 15.62
C PHE A 144 30.13 8.16 15.13
N MET A 145 29.82 8.02 13.83
CA MET A 145 29.07 6.84 13.34
C MET A 145 29.95 5.58 13.32
N ILE A 146 31.25 5.75 13.05
CA ILE A 146 32.24 4.69 13.22
C ILE A 146 32.40 4.35 14.71
N ARG A 147 32.44 5.35 15.60
CA ARG A 147 32.47 5.18 17.07
C ARG A 147 31.21 4.50 17.59
N PHE A 148 30.01 4.86 17.10
CA PHE A 148 28.73 4.28 17.49
C PHE A 148 28.61 2.82 17.04
N LEU A 149 28.98 2.51 15.80
CA LEU A 149 29.02 1.14 15.30
C LEU A 149 30.08 0.29 16.04
N ASN A 150 31.22 0.87 16.42
CA ASN A 150 32.25 0.19 17.22
C ASN A 150 31.87 0.04 18.70
N LEU A 151 31.20 1.03 19.31
CA LEU A 151 30.71 0.99 20.69
C LEU A 151 29.63 -0.08 20.89
N THR A 152 28.85 -0.40 19.85
CA THR A 152 27.91 -1.54 19.88
C THR A 152 28.58 -2.91 19.66
N ASN A 153 29.88 -2.95 19.38
CA ASN A 153 30.65 -4.16 19.09
C ASN A 153 31.75 -4.46 20.15
N SER A 154 32.00 -3.56 21.10
CA SER A 154 33.00 -3.78 22.16
C SER A 154 32.34 -4.08 23.49
N ASP A 155 32.71 -5.20 24.12
CA ASP A 155 32.51 -5.38 25.57
C ASP A 155 33.12 -4.17 26.29
N ALA A 156 32.37 -3.61 27.23
CA ALA A 156 32.68 -2.36 27.91
C ALA A 156 34.02 -2.43 28.65
N GLU A 157 35.10 -1.97 28.03
CA GLU A 157 36.30 -1.55 28.74
C GLU A 157 36.30 -0.04 28.94
N SER A 158 36.68 0.34 30.16
CA SER A 158 36.56 1.65 30.79
C SER A 158 37.05 2.82 29.95
N PHE A 159 36.19 3.84 29.82
CA PHE A 159 36.60 5.18 29.39
C PHE A 159 37.39 5.88 30.49
N THR A 160 38.47 6.57 30.11
CA THR A 160 39.23 7.49 30.96
C THR A 160 38.67 8.91 30.79
N ASP A 161 38.56 9.64 31.91
CA ASP A 161 37.82 10.90 32.10
C ASP A 161 38.28 12.13 31.27
N ASP A 162 39.30 12.01 30.42
CA ASP A 162 39.95 13.19 29.82
C ASP A 162 39.39 13.63 28.44
N GLU A 163 38.34 13.00 27.89
CA GLU A 163 37.76 13.35 26.57
C GLU A 163 36.33 13.94 26.61
N GLU A 164 35.74 14.19 27.80
CA GLU A 164 34.33 14.65 27.91
C GLU A 164 34.11 16.17 27.71
N ASP A 165 35.16 16.99 27.71
CA ASP A 165 34.98 18.45 27.89
C ASP A 165 34.69 19.27 26.61
N GLU A 166 34.68 18.67 25.41
CA GLU A 166 34.54 19.44 24.15
C GLU A 166 33.29 19.15 23.30
N PHE A 167 32.30 18.44 23.84
CA PHE A 167 31.02 18.25 23.14
C PHE A 167 29.85 18.80 23.96
N HIS A 168 29.39 20.02 23.63
CA HIS A 168 28.30 20.68 24.34
C HIS A 168 27.04 19.79 24.37
N ALA A 169 26.68 19.31 25.56
CA ALA A 169 25.49 18.49 25.84
C ALA A 169 24.17 19.10 25.31
N HIS A 170 24.17 20.39 24.98
CA HIS A 170 23.02 21.12 24.46
C HIS A 170 22.67 20.82 22.98
N ASP A 171 23.61 20.28 22.19
CA ASP A 171 23.41 19.97 20.76
C ASP A 171 23.14 18.47 20.47
N MET A 172 23.36 17.60 21.46
CA MET A 172 23.19 16.15 21.33
C MET A 172 21.78 15.74 20.85
N PRO A 173 20.67 16.32 21.36
CA PRO A 173 19.33 15.93 20.92
C PRO A 173 19.05 16.29 19.45
N ARG A 174 19.51 17.47 18.99
CA ARG A 174 19.36 17.92 17.60
C ARG A 174 20.22 17.11 16.64
N PHE A 175 21.40 16.70 17.09
CA PHE A 175 22.32 15.85 16.35
C PHE A 175 21.75 14.43 16.16
N ILE A 176 21.18 13.83 17.22
CA ILE A 176 20.47 12.54 17.17
C ILE A 176 19.27 12.63 16.21
N GLU A 177 18.48 13.71 16.30
CA GLU A 177 17.32 13.94 15.43
C GLU A 177 17.72 14.06 13.95
N PHE A 178 18.78 14.83 13.66
CA PHE A 178 19.31 14.99 12.31
C PHE A 178 19.81 13.67 11.72
N HIS A 179 20.54 12.87 12.51
CA HIS A 179 21.02 11.56 12.06
C HIS A 179 19.90 10.53 11.90
N ALA A 180 18.93 10.50 12.80
CA ALA A 180 17.73 9.66 12.63
C ALA A 180 16.98 10.02 11.34
N LEU A 181 16.89 11.31 11.01
CA LEU A 181 16.26 11.78 9.77
C LEU A 181 17.06 11.35 8.54
N ALA A 182 18.38 11.50 8.57
CA ALA A 182 19.24 11.13 7.44
C ALA A 182 19.30 9.61 7.21
N ILE A 183 19.31 8.82 8.28
CA ILE A 183 19.20 7.37 8.24
C ILE A 183 17.82 6.96 7.67
N ARG A 184 16.75 7.64 8.07
CA ARG A 184 15.39 7.41 7.54
C ARG A 184 15.31 7.67 6.04
N GLU A 185 15.84 8.81 5.57
CA GLU A 185 15.86 9.16 4.14
C GLU A 185 16.73 8.18 3.34
N TRP A 186 17.88 7.76 3.89
CA TRP A 186 18.73 6.72 3.28
C TRP A 186 18.05 5.35 3.24
N PHE A 187 17.28 4.99 4.27
CA PHE A 187 16.48 3.77 4.27
C PHE A 187 15.36 3.79 3.21
N PHE A 188 14.69 4.94 3.02
CA PHE A 188 13.73 5.10 1.92
C PHE A 188 14.41 5.00 0.54
N PHE A 189 15.65 5.47 0.41
CA PHE A 189 16.46 5.26 -0.79
C PHE A 189 16.74 3.79 -1.04
N LEU A 190 17.20 3.06 -0.01
CA LEU A 190 17.44 1.63 -0.07
C LEU A 190 16.17 0.86 -0.48
N LEU A 191 15.03 1.13 0.16
CA LEU A 191 13.74 0.52 -0.18
C LEU A 191 13.36 0.75 -1.65
N SER A 192 13.56 1.98 -2.14
CA SER A 192 13.26 2.35 -3.52
C SER A 192 14.22 1.67 -4.50
N PHE A 193 15.50 1.53 -4.12
CA PHE A 193 16.52 0.86 -4.91
C PHE A 193 16.31 -0.66 -4.97
N THR A 194 16.07 -1.32 -3.84
CA THR A 194 15.77 -2.76 -3.79
C THR A 194 14.47 -3.09 -4.51
N SER A 195 13.47 -2.21 -4.46
CA SER A 195 12.24 -2.35 -5.25
C SER A 195 12.47 -2.18 -6.76
N ALA A 196 13.51 -1.44 -7.16
CA ALA A 196 13.84 -1.21 -8.57
C ALA A 196 14.72 -2.32 -9.15
N THR A 197 15.65 -2.88 -8.37
CA THR A 197 16.55 -3.97 -8.80
C THR A 197 15.88 -5.33 -8.79
N ASN A 198 14.86 -5.54 -7.95
CA ASN A 198 14.04 -6.75 -7.99
C ASN A 198 12.99 -6.65 -9.12
N HIS A 199 13.41 -7.03 -10.32
CA HIS A 199 12.55 -7.29 -11.47
C HIS A 199 11.42 -8.27 -11.12
N SER A 200 10.26 -7.79 -10.68
CA SER A 200 9.02 -8.59 -10.68
C SER A 200 7.79 -7.73 -10.37
N LYS A 201 6.90 -7.58 -11.36
CA LYS A 201 5.58 -6.96 -11.29
C LYS A 201 4.58 -7.68 -10.35
N LYS A 202 5.04 -8.47 -9.37
CA LYS A 202 4.23 -9.26 -8.42
C LYS A 202 4.32 -8.82 -6.95
N PHE A 203 4.92 -7.67 -6.63
CA PHE A 203 4.99 -7.15 -5.26
C PHE A 203 3.62 -6.75 -4.63
N THR A 204 2.50 -6.95 -5.31
CA THR A 204 1.33 -6.08 -5.13
C THR A 204 0.17 -6.62 -4.29
N LYS A 205 0.32 -7.71 -3.51
CA LYS A 205 -0.72 -8.07 -2.51
C LYS A 205 -0.26 -8.97 -1.36
N ASP A 206 0.65 -9.92 -1.61
CA ASP A 206 1.04 -10.95 -0.64
C ASP A 206 2.11 -10.53 0.38
N PHE A 207 2.52 -9.26 0.35
CA PHE A 207 3.60 -8.70 1.18
C PHE A 207 3.14 -7.65 2.20
N CYS A 208 1.85 -7.31 2.23
CA CYS A 208 1.36 -6.38 3.24
C CYS A 208 1.32 -7.08 4.61
N ALA A 209 2.13 -6.63 5.57
CA ALA A 209 2.18 -7.21 6.92
C ALA A 209 0.79 -7.23 7.61
N ALA A 210 0.00 -6.17 7.46
CA ALA A 210 -1.38 -6.16 7.96
C ALA A 210 -2.21 -7.30 7.37
N HIS A 211 -2.05 -7.55 6.07
CA HIS A 211 -2.77 -8.63 5.40
C HIS A 211 -2.28 -10.00 5.87
N LEU A 212 -0.96 -10.16 6.09
CA LEU A 212 -0.39 -11.40 6.63
C LEU A 212 -0.94 -11.71 8.03
N PHE A 213 -0.86 -10.77 8.97
CA PHE A 213 -1.41 -10.97 10.32
C PHE A 213 -2.93 -11.16 10.31
N GLN A 214 -3.66 -10.47 9.43
CA GLN A 214 -5.10 -10.72 9.26
C GLN A 214 -5.37 -12.15 8.76
N ASN A 215 -4.56 -12.67 7.85
CA ASN A 215 -4.69 -14.04 7.36
C ASN A 215 -4.31 -15.09 8.43
N VAL A 216 -3.35 -14.77 9.31
CA VAL A 216 -3.04 -15.62 10.49
C VAL A 216 -4.26 -15.74 11.38
N LEU A 217 -4.86 -14.60 11.75
CA LEU A 217 -6.10 -14.57 12.55
C LEU A 217 -7.24 -15.32 11.86
N GLU A 218 -7.46 -15.04 10.57
CA GLU A 218 -8.53 -15.64 9.77
C GLU A 218 -8.46 -17.17 9.80
N ASN A 219 -7.31 -17.71 9.42
CA ASN A 219 -7.14 -19.14 9.26
C ASN A 219 -7.09 -19.85 10.63
N GLY A 220 -6.40 -19.25 11.61
CA GLY A 220 -6.31 -19.79 12.97
C GLY A 220 -7.67 -19.86 13.66
N MET A 221 -8.53 -18.84 13.48
CA MET A 221 -9.89 -18.83 14.04
C MET A 221 -10.87 -19.74 13.26
N LYS A 222 -10.73 -19.84 11.94
CA LYS A 222 -11.59 -20.69 11.08
C LYS A 222 -11.49 -22.17 11.43
N SER A 223 -10.30 -22.65 11.74
CA SER A 223 -10.07 -24.06 12.07
C SER A 223 -10.69 -24.47 13.41
N THR A 224 -10.90 -23.51 14.32
CA THR A 224 -11.27 -23.73 15.73
C THR A 224 -12.47 -22.88 16.17
N LEU A 225 -12.26 -21.65 16.62
CA LEU A 225 -13.23 -20.74 17.24
C LEU A 225 -14.54 -20.60 16.44
N MET A 226 -14.47 -20.55 15.11
CA MET A 226 -15.68 -20.46 14.26
C MET A 226 -16.63 -21.66 14.37
N LYS A 227 -16.11 -22.82 14.76
CA LYS A 227 -16.90 -24.04 14.90
C LYS A 227 -17.58 -24.10 16.26
N HIS A 228 -17.09 -23.36 17.25
CA HIS A 228 -17.58 -23.36 18.63
C HIS A 228 -19.04 -22.83 18.70
N PRO A 229 -19.94 -23.50 19.46
CA PRO A 229 -21.34 -23.09 19.60
C PRO A 229 -21.51 -21.65 20.09
N GLY A 230 -20.77 -21.25 21.13
CA GLY A 230 -20.77 -19.89 21.65
C GLY A 230 -20.47 -18.82 20.59
N PHE A 231 -19.51 -19.08 19.69
CA PHE A 231 -19.20 -18.13 18.62
C PHE A 231 -20.34 -18.03 17.60
N LYS A 232 -21.00 -19.15 17.25
CA LYS A 232 -22.20 -19.12 16.39
C LYS A 232 -23.34 -18.32 17.02
N THR A 233 -23.49 -18.39 18.33
CA THR A 233 -24.44 -17.56 19.08
C THR A 233 -24.08 -16.08 18.93
N ILE A 234 -22.83 -15.70 19.20
CA ILE A 234 -22.33 -14.33 18.97
C ILE A 234 -22.55 -13.86 17.52
N GLN A 235 -22.36 -14.71 16.51
CA GLN A 235 -22.62 -14.34 15.10
C GLN A 235 -24.10 -14.05 14.83
N LYS A 236 -25.00 -14.85 15.39
CA LYS A 236 -26.45 -14.61 15.31
C LYS A 236 -26.80 -13.29 16.01
N MET A 237 -26.20 -13.03 17.16
CA MET A 237 -26.39 -11.79 17.91
C MET A 237 -25.90 -10.56 17.16
N ALA A 238 -24.70 -10.61 16.57
CA ALA A 238 -24.20 -9.55 15.70
C ALA A 238 -25.18 -9.27 14.55
N SER A 239 -25.76 -10.32 13.97
CA SER A 239 -26.79 -10.19 12.93
C SER A 239 -28.08 -9.53 13.44
N SER A 240 -28.50 -9.80 14.68
CA SER A 240 -29.63 -9.11 15.32
C SER A 240 -29.31 -7.64 15.62
N PHE A 241 -28.12 -7.36 16.17
CA PHE A 241 -27.65 -5.99 16.43
C PHE A 241 -27.69 -5.14 15.16
N ARG A 242 -27.31 -5.71 14.01
CA ARG A 242 -27.38 -5.02 12.71
C ARG A 242 -28.79 -4.64 12.27
N LYS A 243 -29.78 -5.47 12.61
CA LYS A 243 -31.18 -5.29 12.22
C LYS A 243 -31.92 -4.36 13.18
N SER A 244 -31.47 -4.30 14.43
CA SER A 244 -32.07 -3.51 15.50
C SER A 244 -31.38 -2.16 15.64
N THR A 245 -32.11 -1.08 15.38
CA THR A 245 -31.62 0.30 15.55
C THR A 245 -31.22 0.59 16.99
N SER A 246 -31.98 0.06 17.95
CA SER A 246 -31.69 0.20 19.39
C SER A 246 -30.41 -0.50 19.81
N CYS A 247 -30.19 -1.74 19.38
CA CYS A 247 -28.96 -2.49 19.67
C CYS A 247 -27.75 -1.88 18.94
N THR A 248 -27.93 -1.41 17.70
CA THR A 248 -26.89 -0.66 16.98
C THR A 248 -26.48 0.58 17.77
N ARG A 249 -27.44 1.36 18.29
CA ARG A 249 -27.15 2.55 19.09
C ARG A 249 -26.42 2.23 20.39
N LEU A 250 -26.77 1.14 21.07
CA LEU A 250 -26.03 0.67 22.25
C LEU A 250 -24.56 0.38 21.90
N LEU A 251 -24.33 -0.33 20.81
CA LEU A 251 -23.00 -0.68 20.34
C LEU A 251 -22.20 0.57 19.91
N GLU A 252 -22.84 1.54 19.24
CA GLU A 252 -22.24 2.84 18.91
C GLU A 252 -21.81 3.60 20.17
N ASN A 253 -22.67 3.64 21.18
CA ASN A 253 -22.39 4.30 22.44
C ASN A 253 -21.20 3.66 23.17
N ALA A 254 -21.14 2.32 23.18
CA ALA A 254 -20.08 1.57 23.83
C ALA A 254 -18.72 1.73 23.13
N LEU A 255 -18.72 1.74 21.80
CA LEU A 255 -17.51 1.94 21.01
C LEU A 255 -17.04 3.40 21.06
N GLY A 256 -17.95 4.35 21.32
CA GLY A 256 -17.72 5.79 21.31
C GLY A 256 -17.90 6.42 19.93
N SER A 257 -17.83 7.75 19.86
CA SER A 257 -18.19 8.55 18.68
C SER A 257 -17.13 8.61 17.56
N SER A 258 -16.06 7.82 17.62
CA SER A 258 -14.99 7.91 16.63
C SER A 258 -15.45 7.46 15.23
N VAL A 259 -14.95 8.12 14.17
CA VAL A 259 -15.22 7.75 12.77
C VAL A 259 -14.82 6.29 12.46
N LYS A 260 -13.85 5.74 13.20
CA LYS A 260 -13.43 4.33 13.12
C LYS A 260 -14.56 3.38 13.56
N ASN A 261 -15.42 3.81 14.47
CA ASN A 261 -16.51 3.01 15.03
C ASN A 261 -17.73 2.90 14.10
N ARG A 262 -17.99 3.90 13.25
CA ARG A 262 -19.00 3.75 12.18
C ARG A 262 -18.54 2.77 11.09
N ARG A 263 -17.25 2.82 10.73
CA ARG A 263 -16.67 1.84 9.78
C ARG A 263 -16.71 0.42 10.34
N PHE A 264 -16.47 0.26 11.64
CA PHE A 264 -16.62 -1.02 12.35
C PHE A 264 -17.99 -1.66 12.06
N LEU A 265 -19.08 -0.94 12.28
CA LEU A 265 -20.45 -1.46 12.06
C LEU A 265 -20.72 -1.91 10.62
N THR A 266 -20.09 -1.24 9.65
CA THR A 266 -20.23 -1.58 8.23
C THR A 266 -19.32 -2.71 7.76
N LEU A 267 -18.21 -2.97 8.45
CA LEU A 267 -17.13 -3.86 7.98
C LEU A 267 -16.87 -5.06 8.89
N TRP A 268 -17.52 -5.17 10.04
CA TRP A 268 -17.27 -6.19 11.06
C TRP A 268 -17.32 -7.64 10.58
N THR A 269 -18.10 -7.96 9.54
CA THR A 269 -18.18 -9.31 8.96
C THR A 269 -17.00 -9.66 8.06
N THR A 270 -16.18 -8.68 7.69
CA THR A 270 -15.10 -8.83 6.69
C THR A 270 -13.69 -8.71 7.26
N ARG A 271 -13.53 -8.28 8.52
CA ARG A 271 -12.22 -8.22 9.17
C ARG A 271 -12.27 -8.87 10.55
N TRP A 272 -11.36 -9.79 10.79
CA TRP A 272 -11.31 -10.61 12.02
C TRP A 272 -11.08 -9.82 13.30
N VAL A 273 -10.32 -8.74 13.20
CA VAL A 273 -10.11 -7.75 14.27
C VAL A 273 -11.44 -7.26 14.85
N TYR A 274 -12.46 -7.13 14.00
CA TYR A 274 -13.76 -6.66 14.42
C TYR A 274 -14.60 -7.72 15.15
N TRP A 275 -14.39 -9.01 14.90
CA TRP A 275 -15.00 -10.06 15.71
C TRP A 275 -14.45 -10.04 17.14
N ILE A 276 -13.13 -9.87 17.29
CA ILE A 276 -12.48 -9.76 18.61
C ILE A 276 -13.05 -8.54 19.38
N THR A 277 -13.10 -7.39 18.71
CA THR A 277 -13.68 -6.16 19.28
C THR A 277 -15.16 -6.37 19.64
N PHE A 278 -15.95 -7.01 18.77
CA PHE A 278 -17.38 -7.24 19.03
C PHE A 278 -17.60 -8.13 20.24
N ILE A 279 -16.87 -9.25 20.36
CA ILE A 279 -17.00 -10.15 21.51
C ILE A 279 -16.62 -9.40 22.80
N SER A 280 -15.52 -8.65 22.78
CA SER A 280 -15.06 -7.86 23.94
C SER A 280 -16.10 -6.83 24.39
N VAL A 281 -16.64 -6.05 23.46
CA VAL A 281 -17.66 -5.03 23.77
C VAL A 281 -18.98 -5.68 24.15
N PHE A 282 -19.36 -6.79 23.51
CA PHE A 282 -20.60 -7.47 23.82
C PHE A 282 -20.68 -7.90 25.28
N PHE A 283 -19.61 -8.44 25.86
CA PHE A 283 -19.62 -8.82 27.27
C PHE A 283 -19.87 -7.64 28.22
N SER A 284 -19.46 -6.43 27.84
CA SER A 284 -19.78 -5.21 28.60
C SER A 284 -21.21 -4.71 28.42
N LEU A 285 -21.90 -5.15 27.36
CA LEU A 285 -23.25 -4.70 26.99
C LEU A 285 -24.33 -5.75 27.23
N GLU A 286 -23.98 -6.92 27.75
CA GLU A 286 -24.88 -8.06 27.79
C GLU A 286 -26.20 -7.74 28.51
N SER A 287 -26.12 -7.04 29.65
CA SER A 287 -27.29 -6.72 30.46
C SER A 287 -28.24 -5.75 29.74
N GLU A 288 -27.69 -4.72 29.11
CA GLU A 288 -28.41 -3.70 28.34
C GLU A 288 -28.99 -4.29 27.05
N ALA A 289 -28.21 -5.14 26.37
CA ALA A 289 -28.63 -5.81 25.14
C ALA A 289 -29.81 -6.74 25.39
N THR A 290 -29.79 -7.49 26.49
CA THR A 290 -30.89 -8.38 26.89
C THR A 290 -32.15 -7.59 27.24
N ARG A 291 -31.99 -6.42 27.87
CA ARG A 291 -33.12 -5.51 28.16
C ARG A 291 -33.76 -4.95 26.90
N VAL A 292 -32.95 -4.57 25.91
CA VAL A 292 -33.43 -3.98 24.64
C VAL A 292 -34.00 -5.04 23.69
N GLU A 293 -33.48 -6.26 23.73
CA GLU A 293 -33.87 -7.35 22.84
C GLU A 293 -34.14 -8.62 23.65
N GLN A 294 -35.36 -8.75 24.18
CA GLN A 294 -35.76 -9.87 25.06
C GLN A 294 -35.63 -11.27 24.39
N LYS A 295 -35.60 -11.34 23.06
CA LYS A 295 -35.45 -12.59 22.29
C LYS A 295 -34.00 -12.91 21.91
N LEU A 296 -33.04 -12.16 22.43
CA LEU A 296 -31.62 -12.36 22.14
C LEU A 296 -31.14 -13.67 22.78
N ALA A 297 -30.72 -14.63 21.96
CA ALA A 297 -30.11 -15.85 22.45
C ALA A 297 -28.72 -15.52 23.01
N LEU A 298 -28.53 -15.70 24.33
CA LEU A 298 -27.26 -15.45 25.00
C LEU A 298 -26.37 -16.70 24.97
N PRO A 299 -25.04 -16.55 24.93
CA PRO A 299 -24.12 -17.67 25.12
C PRO A 299 -24.32 -18.29 26.51
N THR A 300 -24.16 -19.62 26.61
CA THR A 300 -24.20 -20.30 27.92
C THR A 300 -23.04 -19.84 28.81
N PRO A 301 -23.09 -20.03 30.14
CA PRO A 301 -21.95 -19.68 31.00
C PRO A 301 -20.63 -20.32 30.55
N THR A 302 -20.66 -21.58 30.11
CA THR A 302 -19.52 -22.29 29.53
C THR A 302 -19.03 -21.65 28.23
N ASP A 303 -19.95 -21.26 27.34
CA ASP A 303 -19.58 -20.55 26.10
C ASP A 303 -18.89 -19.21 26.40
N LYS A 304 -19.38 -18.46 27.40
CA LYS A 304 -18.80 -17.17 27.78
C LYS A 304 -17.38 -17.34 28.31
N ASP A 305 -17.20 -18.32 29.20
CA ASP A 305 -15.92 -18.66 29.80
C ASP A 305 -14.88 -19.03 28.73
N TYR A 306 -15.27 -19.89 27.78
CA TYR A 306 -14.44 -20.19 26.60
C TYR A 306 -14.11 -18.94 25.77
N LEU A 307 -15.11 -18.12 25.43
CA LEU A 307 -14.92 -16.91 24.62
C LEU A 307 -14.04 -15.87 25.33
N GLN A 308 -14.09 -15.77 26.66
CA GLN A 308 -13.21 -14.89 27.45
C GLN A 308 -11.76 -15.36 27.41
N ARG A 309 -11.50 -16.66 27.53
CA ARG A 309 -10.15 -17.23 27.32
C ARG A 309 -9.67 -17.04 25.89
N ALA A 310 -10.52 -17.28 24.90
CA ALA A 310 -10.18 -17.06 23.49
C ALA A 310 -9.87 -15.57 23.22
N LEU A 311 -10.60 -14.64 23.85
CA LEU A 311 -10.28 -13.21 23.78
C LEU A 311 -8.91 -12.90 24.37
N ALA A 312 -8.52 -13.50 25.49
CA ALA A 312 -7.19 -13.29 26.07
C ALA A 312 -6.08 -13.72 25.10
N VAL A 313 -6.28 -14.82 24.37
CA VAL A 313 -5.34 -15.27 23.31
C VAL A 313 -5.32 -14.28 22.13
N LEU A 314 -6.47 -13.75 21.72
CA LEU A 314 -6.62 -12.96 20.49
C LEU A 314 -6.35 -11.45 20.66
N THR A 315 -6.39 -10.92 21.88
CA THR A 315 -6.28 -9.47 22.14
C THR A 315 -4.98 -8.86 21.59
N PRO A 316 -3.79 -9.46 21.79
CA PRO A 316 -2.55 -8.92 21.22
C PRO A 316 -2.58 -8.78 19.69
N PHE A 317 -3.24 -9.70 18.99
CA PHE A 317 -3.41 -9.58 17.54
C PHE A 317 -4.30 -8.40 17.16
N GLN A 318 -5.38 -8.14 17.90
CA GLN A 318 -6.25 -6.99 17.68
C GLN A 318 -5.48 -5.67 17.86
N GLU A 319 -4.68 -5.57 18.93
CA GLU A 319 -3.88 -4.38 19.22
C GLU A 319 -2.87 -4.10 18.11
N ILE A 320 -2.10 -5.12 17.72
CA ILE A 320 -1.12 -5.03 16.64
C ILE A 320 -1.81 -4.64 15.34
N MET A 321 -2.89 -5.32 14.97
CA MET A 321 -3.61 -5.01 13.73
C MET A 321 -4.20 -3.59 13.74
N THR A 322 -4.65 -3.10 14.89
CA THR A 322 -5.12 -1.73 15.02
C THR A 322 -3.99 -0.74 14.79
N ARG A 323 -2.81 -0.99 15.37
CA ARG A 323 -1.60 -0.19 15.14
C ARG A 323 -1.15 -0.26 13.68
N ILE A 324 -1.12 -1.45 13.08
CA ILE A 324 -0.70 -1.64 11.67
C ILE A 324 -1.75 -1.06 10.68
N GLN A 325 -2.99 -0.86 11.09
CA GLN A 325 -3.99 -0.21 10.23
C GLN A 325 -4.05 1.31 10.41
N THR A 326 -3.32 1.88 11.38
CA THR A 326 -3.19 3.32 11.52
C THR A 326 -2.16 3.87 10.52
N GLU A 327 -2.53 4.89 9.76
CA GLU A 327 -1.65 5.55 8.77
C GLU A 327 -0.45 6.24 9.44
N ASP A 328 -0.51 6.47 10.76
CA ASP A 328 0.43 7.30 11.50
C ASP A 328 1.71 6.58 11.92
N SER A 329 1.77 5.24 11.84
CA SER A 329 2.84 4.50 12.53
C SER A 329 3.27 3.16 11.93
N VAL A 330 2.80 2.81 10.73
CA VAL A 330 3.18 1.53 10.10
C VAL A 330 4.49 1.67 9.37
N THR A 331 5.54 1.33 10.08
CA THR A 331 6.87 1.16 9.51
C THR A 331 7.14 -0.34 9.37
N ILE A 332 7.76 -0.72 8.26
CA ILE A 332 8.26 -2.08 8.01
C ILE A 332 9.16 -2.59 9.15
N SER A 333 9.75 -1.67 9.94
CA SER A 333 10.53 -1.95 11.15
C SER A 333 9.76 -2.69 12.25
N LYS A 334 8.43 -2.55 12.30
CA LYS A 334 7.62 -3.16 13.37
C LYS A 334 7.22 -4.61 13.10
N CYS A 335 7.42 -5.11 11.88
CA CYS A 335 7.01 -6.47 11.51
C CYS A 335 7.71 -7.55 12.35
N VAL A 336 9.03 -7.41 12.54
CA VAL A 336 9.84 -8.36 13.30
C VAL A 336 9.46 -8.35 14.79
N PRO A 337 9.46 -7.19 15.49
CA PRO A 337 8.98 -7.11 16.87
C PRO A 337 7.58 -7.69 17.08
N TYR A 338 6.62 -7.40 16.17
CA TYR A 338 5.26 -7.91 16.30
C TYR A 338 5.18 -9.41 16.11
N TYR A 339 5.94 -9.99 15.17
CA TYR A 339 6.03 -11.44 15.03
C TYR A 339 6.61 -12.08 16.30
N THR A 340 7.74 -11.58 16.80
CA THR A 340 8.40 -12.12 18.00
C THR A 340 7.48 -12.03 19.21
N TYR A 341 6.82 -10.89 19.41
CA TYR A 341 5.87 -10.68 20.50
C TYR A 341 4.67 -11.64 20.43
N LEU A 342 4.06 -11.81 19.25
CA LEU A 342 2.94 -12.75 19.08
C LEU A 342 3.37 -14.21 19.30
N ALA A 343 4.57 -14.58 18.83
CA ALA A 343 5.10 -15.92 19.05
C ALA A 343 5.33 -16.21 20.55
N SER A 344 5.92 -15.26 21.29
CA SER A 344 6.08 -15.34 22.75
C SER A 344 4.73 -15.47 23.45
N HIS A 345 3.80 -14.57 23.14
CA HIS A 345 2.45 -14.57 23.73
C HIS A 345 1.71 -15.89 23.52
N LEU A 346 1.82 -16.49 22.32
CA LEU A 346 1.20 -17.79 22.06
C LEU A 346 1.84 -18.92 22.86
N ASN A 347 3.16 -18.89 23.09
CA ASN A 347 3.84 -19.86 23.96
C ASN A 347 3.40 -19.70 25.42
N GLU A 348 3.36 -18.46 25.92
CA GLU A 348 2.88 -18.16 27.28
C GLU A 348 1.41 -18.59 27.48
N CYS A 349 0.58 -18.43 26.44
CA CYS A 349 -0.80 -18.90 26.47
C CYS A 349 -0.88 -20.42 26.46
N GLU A 350 -0.03 -21.11 25.70
CA GLU A 350 0.03 -22.58 25.67
C GLU A 350 0.32 -23.14 27.05
N GLU A 351 1.30 -22.57 27.75
CA GLU A 351 1.62 -22.92 29.15
C GLU A 351 0.46 -22.59 30.10
N ARG A 352 -0.16 -21.42 29.96
CA ARG A 352 -1.27 -20.98 30.83
C ARG A 352 -2.53 -21.85 30.68
N TYR A 353 -2.78 -22.38 29.48
CA TYR A 353 -3.99 -23.12 29.14
C TYR A 353 -3.73 -24.61 28.86
N GLU A 354 -2.67 -25.19 29.43
CA GLU A 354 -2.21 -26.58 29.20
C GLU A 354 -3.32 -27.65 29.36
N LEU A 355 -4.34 -27.39 30.19
CA LEU A 355 -5.43 -28.33 30.44
C LEU A 355 -6.71 -28.03 29.62
N ASP A 356 -6.77 -26.92 28.89
CA ASP A 356 -7.93 -26.53 28.08
C ASP A 356 -7.72 -26.94 26.62
N GLY A 357 -8.13 -28.17 26.30
CA GLY A 357 -7.94 -28.75 24.96
C GLY A 357 -8.52 -27.91 23.82
N GLU A 358 -9.62 -27.18 24.03
CA GLU A 358 -10.22 -26.36 22.97
C GLU A 358 -9.45 -25.07 22.73
N ILE A 359 -8.95 -24.43 23.80
CA ILE A 359 -8.10 -23.24 23.70
C ILE A 359 -6.72 -23.61 23.14
N LEU A 360 -6.16 -24.76 23.52
CA LEU A 360 -4.91 -25.27 22.94
C LEU A 360 -5.02 -25.50 21.43
N LEU A 361 -6.15 -26.01 20.94
CA LEU A 361 -6.38 -26.13 19.50
C LEU A 361 -6.35 -24.76 18.79
N LEU A 362 -6.95 -23.73 19.40
CA LEU A 362 -6.90 -22.36 18.86
C LEU A 362 -5.46 -21.83 18.84
N ILE A 363 -4.72 -22.00 19.93
CA ILE A 363 -3.31 -21.57 20.04
C ILE A 363 -2.45 -22.29 18.99
N ALA A 364 -2.58 -23.62 18.87
CA ALA A 364 -1.85 -24.41 17.88
C ALA A 364 -2.17 -23.96 16.44
N GLY A 365 -3.44 -23.67 16.15
CA GLY A 365 -3.87 -23.12 14.86
C GLY A 365 -3.23 -21.76 14.56
N LEU A 366 -3.21 -20.86 15.55
CA LEU A 366 -2.57 -19.55 15.42
C LEU A 366 -1.04 -19.65 15.27
N LYS A 367 -0.37 -20.50 16.06
CA LYS A 367 1.10 -20.74 15.95
C LYS A 367 1.46 -21.25 14.56
N THR A 368 0.71 -22.24 14.06
CA THR A 368 0.92 -22.82 12.73
C THR A 368 0.82 -21.75 11.64
N GLU A 369 -0.26 -20.97 11.65
CA GLU A 369 -0.47 -19.93 10.63
C GLU A 369 0.52 -18.77 10.77
N LEU A 370 0.89 -18.39 12.00
CA LEU A 370 1.88 -17.35 12.27
C LEU A 370 3.25 -17.76 11.71
N SER A 371 3.68 -19.00 11.95
CA SER A 371 4.90 -19.56 11.38
C SER A 371 4.82 -19.54 9.86
N GLN A 372 3.82 -20.19 9.27
CA GLN A 372 3.71 -20.33 7.81
C GLN A 372 3.67 -19.00 7.05
N LYS A 373 3.08 -17.94 7.64
CA LYS A 373 2.90 -16.66 6.95
C LYS A 373 3.96 -15.63 7.29
N CYS A 374 4.45 -15.60 8.53
CA CYS A 374 5.24 -14.49 9.07
C CYS A 374 6.67 -14.90 9.47
N GLN A 375 7.03 -16.18 9.45
CA GLN A 375 8.39 -16.66 9.73
C GLN A 375 9.43 -16.05 8.79
N ARG A 376 9.04 -15.74 7.54
CA ARG A 376 9.81 -14.95 6.57
C ARG A 376 10.39 -13.61 7.07
N PHE A 377 9.91 -13.08 8.20
CA PHE A 377 10.47 -11.86 8.78
C PHE A 377 11.78 -12.10 9.53
N VAL A 378 12.02 -13.32 10.02
CA VAL A 378 13.13 -13.63 10.93
C VAL A 378 13.96 -14.84 10.53
N ASP A 379 13.40 -15.78 9.78
CA ASP A 379 14.06 -17.05 9.46
C ASP A 379 14.76 -16.98 8.11
N GLN A 380 16.09 -17.00 8.13
CA GLN A 380 16.92 -16.97 6.93
C GLN A 380 16.76 -18.18 6.00
N TYR A 381 16.17 -19.27 6.50
CA TYR A 381 15.90 -20.49 5.72
C TYR A 381 14.52 -20.47 5.05
N ASP A 382 13.65 -19.51 5.38
CA ASP A 382 12.36 -19.36 4.72
C ASP A 382 12.57 -18.95 3.25
N PRO A 383 11.98 -19.65 2.25
CA PRO A 383 12.16 -19.31 0.84
C PRO A 383 11.70 -17.89 0.46
N MET A 384 10.83 -17.28 1.27
CA MET A 384 10.31 -15.93 1.11
C MET A 384 10.96 -14.92 2.07
N PHE A 385 12.04 -15.32 2.76
CA PHE A 385 12.80 -14.44 3.63
C PHE A 385 13.33 -13.22 2.89
N ASP A 386 13.18 -12.05 3.53
CA ASP A 386 13.73 -10.80 3.03
C ASP A 386 14.37 -10.04 4.20
N THR A 387 15.69 -9.83 4.11
CA THR A 387 16.46 -9.14 5.16
C THR A 387 16.01 -7.71 5.38
N ILE A 388 15.21 -7.14 4.47
CA ILE A 388 14.70 -5.78 4.60
C ILE A 388 13.87 -5.55 5.87
N TYR A 389 13.18 -6.57 6.38
CA TYR A 389 12.42 -6.47 7.62
C TYR A 389 13.36 -6.35 8.84
N LEU A 390 14.46 -7.11 8.84
CA LEU A 390 15.48 -7.04 9.90
C LEU A 390 16.26 -5.73 9.82
N ILE A 391 16.67 -5.30 8.62
CA ILE A 391 17.35 -4.01 8.43
C ILE A 391 16.46 -2.85 8.90
N ALA A 392 15.17 -2.88 8.55
CA ALA A 392 14.23 -1.88 9.00
C ALA A 392 14.14 -1.81 10.53
N ALA A 393 14.05 -2.97 11.17
CA ALA A 393 13.97 -3.07 12.63
C ALA A 393 15.28 -2.64 13.32
N LEU A 394 16.44 -2.91 12.69
CA LEU A 394 17.76 -2.49 13.17
C LEU A 394 17.90 -0.97 13.15
N VAL A 395 17.35 -0.32 12.13
CA VAL A 395 17.48 1.11 11.89
C VAL A 395 16.52 1.96 12.76
N ASP A 396 15.40 1.37 13.20
CA ASP A 396 14.43 2.07 14.04
C ASP A 396 14.81 1.96 15.53
N VAL A 397 15.08 3.12 16.14
CA VAL A 397 15.50 3.26 17.55
C VAL A 397 14.52 2.60 18.53
N ASN A 398 13.25 2.51 18.17
CA ASN A 398 12.23 1.92 19.05
C ASN A 398 12.17 0.38 18.94
N THR A 399 12.83 -0.21 17.94
CA THR A 399 12.74 -1.64 17.65
C THR A 399 14.07 -2.36 17.71
N ILE A 400 15.19 -1.64 17.63
CA ILE A 400 16.53 -2.25 17.66
C ILE A 400 16.75 -3.12 18.91
N SER A 401 16.28 -2.69 20.07
CA SER A 401 16.40 -3.42 21.34
C SER A 401 15.57 -4.71 21.40
N LEU A 402 14.72 -4.95 20.39
CA LEU A 402 13.86 -6.13 20.30
C LEU A 402 14.42 -7.19 19.33
N LEU A 403 15.56 -6.91 18.69
CA LEU A 403 16.25 -7.87 17.84
C LEU A 403 17.17 -8.76 18.66
N SER A 404 17.24 -10.05 18.32
CA SER A 404 18.27 -10.93 18.87
C SER A 404 19.66 -10.58 18.30
N ALA A 405 20.73 -10.98 18.99
CA ALA A 405 22.10 -10.77 18.51
C ALA A 405 22.32 -11.34 17.10
N ASP A 406 21.81 -12.55 16.83
CA ASP A 406 21.89 -13.19 15.52
C ASP A 406 21.14 -12.38 14.43
N GLN A 407 19.95 -11.88 14.76
CA GLN A 407 19.16 -11.03 13.86
C GLN A 407 19.88 -9.71 13.56
N MET A 408 20.53 -9.10 14.57
CA MET A 408 21.32 -7.88 14.39
C MET A 408 22.53 -8.14 13.49
N THR A 409 23.25 -9.23 13.70
CA THR A 409 24.40 -9.63 12.87
C THR A 409 23.97 -9.82 11.42
N LEU A 410 22.92 -10.61 11.19
CA LEU A 410 22.38 -10.85 9.84
C LEU A 410 21.90 -9.55 9.16
N ALA A 411 21.25 -8.66 9.90
CA ALA A 411 20.82 -7.36 9.40
C ALA A 411 22.02 -6.47 9.02
N LYS A 412 23.05 -6.40 9.88
CA LYS A 412 24.29 -5.64 9.64
C LYS A 412 25.03 -6.15 8.41
N GLU A 413 25.23 -7.47 8.30
CA GLU A 413 25.90 -8.09 7.15
C GLU A 413 25.14 -7.83 5.84
N SER A 414 23.81 -7.98 5.87
CA SER A 414 22.99 -7.70 4.70
C SER A 414 23.01 -6.22 4.32
N LEU A 415 23.04 -5.31 5.29
CA LEU A 415 23.13 -3.88 5.07
C LEU A 415 24.46 -3.50 4.39
N LEU A 416 25.58 -4.01 4.91
CA LEU A 416 26.92 -3.79 4.35
C LEU A 416 27.03 -4.36 2.93
N SER A 417 26.47 -5.55 2.69
CA SER A 417 26.44 -6.16 1.35
C SER A 417 25.62 -5.33 0.35
N LYS A 418 24.45 -4.83 0.75
CA LYS A 418 23.63 -3.93 -0.08
C LYS A 418 24.33 -2.60 -0.33
N GLN A 419 25.03 -2.05 0.68
CA GLN A 419 25.82 -0.83 0.53
C GLN A 419 26.96 -1.03 -0.48
N ALA A 420 27.72 -2.12 -0.38
CA ALA A 420 28.79 -2.42 -1.33
C ALA A 420 28.27 -2.59 -2.77
N ALA A 421 27.10 -3.23 -2.94
CA ALA A 421 26.44 -3.36 -4.24
C ALA A 421 26.00 -2.00 -4.80
N MET A 422 25.47 -1.12 -3.94
CA MET A 422 25.09 0.23 -4.33
C MET A 422 26.31 1.07 -4.72
N ASP A 423 27.38 1.01 -3.94
CA ASP A 423 28.62 1.72 -4.25
C ASP A 423 29.17 1.26 -5.60
N ALA A 424 29.26 -0.05 -5.84
CA ALA A 424 29.66 -0.61 -7.14
C ALA A 424 28.76 -0.13 -8.30
N SER A 425 27.44 -0.04 -8.07
CA SER A 425 26.49 0.49 -9.06
C SER A 425 26.65 2.00 -9.32
N SER A 426 26.98 2.77 -8.27
CA SER A 426 27.21 4.20 -8.38
C SER A 426 28.53 4.51 -9.08
N PHE A 427 29.58 3.71 -8.83
CA PHE A 427 30.86 3.80 -9.52
C PHE A 427 30.71 3.47 -11.01
N THR A 428 29.92 2.44 -11.35
CA THR A 428 29.63 2.11 -12.75
C THR A 428 28.79 3.20 -13.43
N ALA A 429 27.78 3.76 -12.75
CA ALA A 429 27.01 4.90 -13.27
C ALA A 429 27.87 6.16 -13.48
N LEU A 430 28.78 6.47 -12.54
CA LEU A 430 29.70 7.60 -12.64
C LEU A 430 30.75 7.38 -13.74
N ALA A 431 31.28 6.17 -13.88
CA ALA A 431 32.20 5.81 -14.96
C ALA A 431 31.50 5.91 -16.33
N GLN A 432 30.25 5.45 -16.42
CA GLN A 432 29.43 5.59 -17.62
C GLN A 432 29.17 7.07 -17.95
N LYS A 433 28.86 7.90 -16.96
CA LYS A 433 28.72 9.35 -17.13
C LYS A 433 30.01 10.00 -17.63
N LYS A 434 31.17 9.72 -17.01
CA LYS A 434 32.47 10.25 -17.45
C LYS A 434 32.80 9.82 -18.89
N ARG A 435 32.48 8.58 -19.27
CA ARG A 435 32.66 8.09 -20.65
C ARG A 435 31.76 8.84 -21.63
N ILE A 436 30.52 9.10 -21.25
CA ILE A 436 29.57 9.89 -22.04
C ILE A 436 30.07 11.33 -22.22
N ASP A 437 30.52 11.98 -21.15
CA ASP A 437 31.02 13.35 -21.18
C ASP A 437 32.27 13.44 -22.08
N ALA A 438 33.18 12.46 -22.00
CA ALA A 438 34.35 12.38 -22.88
C ALA A 438 33.98 12.20 -24.37
N ILE A 439 32.95 11.40 -24.67
CA ILE A 439 32.42 11.25 -26.03
C ILE A 439 31.84 12.58 -26.53
N GLN A 440 31.11 13.32 -25.69
CA GLN A 440 30.56 14.62 -26.05
C GLN A 440 31.65 15.67 -26.33
N VAL A 441 32.70 15.72 -25.50
CA VAL A 441 33.84 16.61 -25.73
C VAL A 441 34.53 16.29 -27.07
N ARG A 442 34.77 15.00 -27.35
CA ARG A 442 35.41 14.57 -28.61
C ARG A 442 34.52 14.84 -29.83
N ALA A 443 33.22 14.62 -29.70
CA ALA A 443 32.25 14.98 -30.75
C ALA A 443 32.28 16.48 -31.05
N THR A 444 32.34 17.33 -30.02
CA THR A 444 32.42 18.79 -30.15
C THR A 444 33.71 19.22 -30.88
N ASP A 445 34.85 18.63 -30.53
CA ASP A 445 36.14 18.89 -31.21
C ASP A 445 36.10 18.49 -32.70
N ILE A 446 35.46 17.36 -33.02
CA ILE A 446 35.27 16.93 -34.41
C ILE A 446 34.35 17.91 -35.17
N GLU A 447 33.25 18.36 -34.56
CA GLU A 447 32.37 19.35 -35.18
C GLU A 447 33.11 20.65 -35.50
N GLN A 448 33.94 21.14 -34.57
CA GLN A 448 34.73 22.35 -34.76
C GLN A 448 35.75 22.18 -35.89
N LYS A 449 36.43 21.03 -35.97
CA LYS A 449 37.41 20.74 -37.04
C LYS A 449 36.76 20.58 -38.42
N LEU A 450 35.54 20.07 -38.48
CA LEU A 450 34.82 19.81 -39.74
C LEU A 450 33.86 20.93 -40.14
N GLY A 451 33.66 21.95 -39.29
CA GLY A 451 32.66 23.01 -39.52
C GLY A 451 31.21 22.53 -39.43
N LEU A 452 30.96 21.37 -38.81
CA LEU A 452 29.65 20.70 -38.72
C LEU A 452 28.93 21.01 -37.41
N THR A 453 28.89 22.28 -37.02
CA THR A 453 28.40 22.71 -35.70
C THR A 453 27.00 22.18 -35.39
N GLY A 454 26.88 21.36 -34.35
CA GLY A 454 25.62 20.83 -33.81
C GLY A 454 25.05 19.56 -34.46
N GLN A 455 25.60 19.07 -35.58
CA GLN A 455 25.04 17.90 -36.28
C GLN A 455 25.48 16.55 -35.68
N ILE A 456 26.73 16.46 -35.21
CA ILE A 456 27.30 15.26 -34.60
C ILE A 456 26.78 15.11 -33.16
N LEU A 457 26.62 16.21 -32.43
CA LEU A 457 26.06 16.23 -31.08
C LEU A 457 24.60 15.76 -31.07
N LEU A 458 23.79 16.20 -32.03
CA LEU A 458 22.40 15.78 -32.19
C LEU A 458 22.29 14.28 -32.51
N LEU A 459 23.24 13.76 -33.28
CA LEU A 459 23.33 12.34 -33.60
C LEU A 459 23.74 11.51 -32.37
N VAL A 460 24.76 11.93 -31.63
CA VAL A 460 25.18 11.28 -30.37
C VAL A 460 24.02 11.25 -29.38
N GLN A 461 23.22 12.33 -29.31
CA GLN A 461 22.01 12.40 -28.50
C GLN A 461 20.95 11.37 -28.95
N ARG A 462 20.67 11.29 -30.26
CA ARG A 462 19.69 10.32 -30.81
C ARG A 462 20.11 8.86 -30.62
N LEU A 463 21.41 8.56 -30.75
CA LEU A 463 21.94 7.22 -30.49
C LEU A 463 21.84 6.84 -29.01
N ARG A 464 22.02 7.81 -28.11
CA ARG A 464 21.78 7.61 -26.67
C ARG A 464 20.32 7.29 -26.38
N ASP A 465 19.39 8.03 -26.97
CA ASP A 465 17.95 7.82 -26.79
C ASP A 465 17.50 6.45 -27.33
N LEU A 466 18.11 5.98 -28.43
CA LEU A 466 17.87 4.65 -28.99
C LEU A 466 18.47 3.53 -28.11
N GLN A 467 19.69 3.67 -27.58
CA GLN A 467 20.30 2.69 -26.67
C GLN A 467 19.51 2.53 -25.37
N PHE A 468 19.02 3.64 -24.79
CA PHE A 468 18.18 3.59 -23.59
C PHE A 468 16.86 2.84 -23.81
N SER A 469 16.35 2.82 -25.05
CA SER A 469 15.13 2.09 -25.41
C SER A 469 15.34 0.59 -25.64
N ALA A 470 16.55 0.17 -26.02
CA ALA A 470 16.84 -1.20 -26.46
C ALA A 470 17.44 -2.11 -25.37
N ASN A 471 17.83 -1.57 -24.21
CA ASN A 471 18.45 -2.32 -23.11
C ASN A 471 19.70 -3.15 -23.53
N GLN A 472 20.38 -2.74 -24.61
CA GLN A 472 21.62 -3.36 -25.08
C GLN A 472 22.80 -2.42 -24.85
N GLN A 473 23.82 -2.91 -24.12
CA GLN A 473 25.13 -2.27 -24.07
C GLN A 473 25.86 -2.53 -25.40
N LEU A 474 25.65 -1.66 -26.39
CA LEU A 474 26.50 -1.62 -27.57
C LEU A 474 27.62 -0.61 -27.35
N ASP A 475 28.85 -1.00 -27.65
CA ASP A 475 30.00 -0.08 -27.61
C ASP A 475 29.80 1.03 -28.67
N PRO A 476 29.81 2.33 -28.28
CA PRO A 476 29.59 3.43 -29.22
C PRO A 476 30.58 3.42 -30.39
N ILE A 477 31.80 2.90 -30.20
CA ILE A 477 32.79 2.74 -31.26
C ILE A 477 32.31 1.70 -32.29
N THR A 478 31.76 0.58 -31.83
CA THR A 478 31.16 -0.43 -32.70
C THR A 478 29.96 0.11 -33.48
N VAL A 479 29.12 0.94 -32.84
CA VAL A 479 27.97 1.61 -33.48
C VAL A 479 28.44 2.62 -34.53
N LEU A 480 29.47 3.40 -34.24
CA LEU A 480 30.08 4.36 -35.18
C LEU A 480 30.94 3.68 -36.26
N SER A 481 31.35 2.44 -36.07
CA SER A 481 32.04 1.61 -37.09
C SER A 481 31.08 0.82 -37.99
N ASN A 482 29.78 0.83 -37.66
CA ASN A 482 28.77 0.13 -38.42
C ASN A 482 28.49 0.89 -39.73
N LYS A 483 29.12 0.41 -40.80
CA LYS A 483 29.03 0.94 -42.17
C LYS A 483 27.59 1.20 -42.63
N GLY A 484 26.62 0.39 -42.19
CA GLY A 484 25.21 0.55 -42.54
C GLY A 484 24.54 1.77 -41.90
N LEU A 485 24.86 2.04 -40.62
CA LEU A 485 24.34 3.22 -39.91
C LEU A 485 24.94 4.52 -40.47
N ILE A 486 26.23 4.49 -40.82
CA ILE A 486 26.94 5.62 -41.41
C ILE A 486 26.42 5.94 -42.81
N ASN A 487 26.17 4.93 -43.66
CA ASN A 487 25.59 5.14 -45.00
C ASN A 487 24.18 5.74 -44.91
N TYR A 488 23.35 5.25 -43.99
CA TYR A 488 22.03 5.81 -43.72
C TYR A 488 22.09 7.28 -43.25
N MET A 489 23.11 7.63 -42.47
CA MET A 489 23.34 9.00 -42.01
C MET A 489 23.84 9.94 -43.11
N VAL A 490 24.70 9.47 -44.02
CA VAL A 490 25.14 10.22 -45.21
C VAL A 490 23.94 10.50 -46.13
N GLU A 491 23.02 9.54 -46.30
CA GLU A 491 21.77 9.75 -47.03
C GLU A 491 20.84 10.76 -46.35
N CYS A 492 20.75 10.76 -45.02
CA CYS A 492 19.85 11.67 -44.29
C CYS A 492 20.35 13.13 -44.24
N LEU A 493 21.67 13.38 -44.32
CA LEU A 493 22.23 14.71 -44.13
C LEU A 493 22.19 15.62 -45.37
N SER A 494 21.75 15.13 -46.54
CA SER A 494 21.54 15.95 -47.76
C SER A 494 22.71 16.86 -48.15
N VAL A 495 23.96 16.49 -47.82
CA VAL A 495 25.15 17.26 -48.21
C VAL A 495 25.61 16.76 -49.58
N PRO A 496 25.82 17.63 -50.59
CA PRO A 496 26.41 17.23 -51.87
C PRO A 496 27.89 16.89 -51.63
N ALA A 497 28.14 15.61 -51.33
CA ALA A 497 29.45 15.17 -50.91
C ALA A 497 30.26 14.73 -52.14
N THR A 498 31.35 15.45 -52.43
CA THR A 498 32.39 14.90 -53.32
C THR A 498 33.10 13.76 -52.58
N SER A 499 33.41 12.66 -53.29
CA SER A 499 33.92 11.43 -52.67
C SER A 499 35.16 11.63 -51.79
N SER A 500 35.99 12.63 -52.10
CA SER A 500 37.19 12.99 -51.35
C SER A 500 36.92 13.63 -49.97
N SER A 501 35.82 14.36 -49.82
CA SER A 501 35.43 14.97 -48.54
C SER A 501 34.91 13.91 -47.58
N VAL A 502 34.18 12.94 -48.12
CA VAL A 502 33.64 11.79 -47.40
C VAL A 502 34.77 10.86 -46.96
N GLU A 503 35.69 10.50 -47.86
CA GLU A 503 36.87 9.67 -47.53
C GLU A 503 37.80 10.31 -46.49
N ARG A 504 37.98 11.63 -46.53
CA ARG A 504 38.79 12.36 -45.54
C ARG A 504 38.13 12.39 -44.16
N VAL A 505 36.81 12.52 -44.08
CA VAL A 505 36.06 12.38 -42.82
C VAL A 505 36.12 10.92 -42.33
N PHE A 506 36.02 9.94 -43.24
CA PHE A 506 36.18 8.52 -42.92
C PHE A 506 37.56 8.15 -42.38
N SER A 507 38.64 8.79 -42.87
CA SER A 507 40.01 8.52 -42.40
C SER A 507 40.33 9.19 -41.06
N GLN A 508 39.59 10.24 -40.67
CA GLN A 508 39.78 10.95 -39.41
C GLN A 508 38.90 10.40 -38.28
N LEU A 509 37.81 9.69 -38.62
CA LEU A 509 36.91 9.03 -37.66
C LEU A 509 37.37 7.62 -37.27
N LYS A 510 38.02 6.88 -38.18
CA LYS A 510 38.77 5.65 -37.85
C LYS A 510 39.98 6.00 -36.98
#